data_AF-A0A9P5TJG6-F1
#
_entry.id   AF-A0A9P5TJG6-F1
#
_cell.length_a   1.000
_cell.length_b   1.000
_cell.length_c   1.000
_cell.angle_alpha   90.00
_cell.angle_beta   90.00
_cell.angle_gamma   90.00
#
_symmetry.space_group_name_H-M   'P 1'
#
loop_
_entity.id
_entity.type
_entity.pdbx_description
1 polymer ?
#
loop_
_entity_poly.entity_id
_entity_poly.type
_entity_poly.pdbx_seq_one_letter_code
_entity_poly.pdbx_strand_id
1 'polypeptide(L)'
;MSATPTPPDIQVYASFPHAIAFGTDLNVDPDNWHWVHSLSFPLPTLDRLQFSHKPYKWIRYSIGIIVGAEGDLSFSPDFRDIADYNSGPPYEPTVLYYHINDDEKRKIFPVDPNITRTRVTSSVATSRRAEFCSEVAERDGNRCVFTEMDADSCNAVHLIAHSKGDTYISTYTQYRSRCLTGDDIIQEIDSVRNGLFLNNLTHGGLGQNIAFLPTPNFAMVTTDIDYNADPEEKRYTAHLFKPSAPSLLGGFNPPPSGSPLRRISNSPEWPPTILFDAVYAGAVLHHFGTQELKDVVSANWNDVFYPDGVMDQPHADYKKITYSRAEDNRKKGKQAQERMMRYDAHHGPDAFDTLMTLPYIMVPQNELKTMLREAKEKAEATEQKRVQEKVNAWNRQVISS
;
A
#
# COMPACT_ATOMS: atom_id res chain seq x y z
N MET A 1 -14.56 -41.41 15.00
CA MET A 1 -14.09 -40.43 13.99
C MET A 1 -12.57 -40.52 13.99
N SER A 2 -11.97 -41.15 12.97
CA SER A 2 -10.50 -41.17 12.88
C SER A 2 -10.01 -39.78 12.51
N ALA A 3 -9.09 -39.23 13.30
CA ALA A 3 -8.40 -38.00 12.96
C ALA A 3 -7.67 -38.22 11.63
N THR A 4 -7.96 -37.40 10.62
CA THR A 4 -7.15 -37.34 9.40
C THR A 4 -5.72 -36.98 9.79
N PRO A 5 -4.71 -37.77 9.37
CA PRO A 5 -3.33 -37.51 9.71
C PRO A 5 -2.91 -36.12 9.20
N THR A 6 -2.27 -35.34 10.06
CA THR A 6 -1.70 -34.04 9.69
C THR A 6 -0.67 -34.27 8.58
N PRO A 7 -0.76 -33.55 7.45
CA PRO A 7 0.23 -33.70 6.39
C PRO A 7 1.62 -33.30 6.89
N PRO A 8 2.69 -33.92 6.36
CA PRO A 8 4.06 -33.59 6.76
C PRO A 8 4.38 -32.13 6.42
N ASP A 9 5.00 -31.44 7.37
CA ASP A 9 5.35 -30.02 7.29
C ASP A 9 6.82 -29.76 7.61
N ILE A 10 7.36 -28.69 7.02
CA ILE A 10 8.61 -28.08 7.46
C ILE A 10 8.26 -26.98 8.44
N GLN A 11 8.73 -27.10 9.68
CA GLN A 11 8.53 -26.09 10.72
C GLN A 11 9.78 -25.24 10.82
N VAL A 12 9.62 -23.92 10.80
CA VAL A 12 10.74 -22.98 10.89
C VAL A 12 10.59 -22.12 12.14
N TYR A 13 11.59 -22.18 12.99
CA TYR A 13 11.71 -21.40 14.20
C TYR A 13 12.66 -20.24 13.94
N ALA A 14 12.34 -19.06 14.44
CA ALA A 14 13.25 -17.92 14.46
C ALA A 14 13.31 -17.36 15.88
N SER A 15 14.45 -16.76 16.22
CA SER A 15 14.67 -16.22 17.55
C SER A 15 14.14 -14.78 17.64
N PHE A 16 13.37 -14.48 18.69
CA PHE A 16 12.83 -13.15 18.96
C PHE A 16 13.14 -12.71 20.40
N PRO A 17 13.28 -11.39 20.65
CA PRO A 17 13.46 -10.90 21.99
C PRO A 17 12.17 -11.03 22.82
N HIS A 18 12.30 -11.33 24.11
CA HIS A 18 11.20 -11.36 25.08
C HIS A 18 10.56 -9.98 25.26
N ALA A 19 11.40 -8.95 25.35
CA ALA A 19 10.97 -7.56 25.49
C ALA A 19 11.81 -6.65 24.60
N ILE A 20 11.18 -5.56 24.15
CA ILE A 20 11.82 -4.53 23.33
C ILE A 20 11.73 -3.22 24.10
N ALA A 21 12.87 -2.59 24.32
CA ALA A 21 12.93 -1.25 24.87
C ALA A 21 13.02 -0.25 23.71
N PHE A 22 12.10 0.70 23.67
CA PHE A 22 12.06 1.73 22.64
C PHE A 22 13.26 2.67 22.75
N GLY A 23 13.93 2.94 21.63
CA GLY A 23 15.01 3.94 21.56
C GLY A 23 16.36 3.53 22.13
N THR A 24 16.55 2.26 22.51
CA THR A 24 17.84 1.71 22.91
C THR A 24 18.26 0.57 21.99
N ASP A 25 19.56 0.34 21.86
CA ASP A 25 20.07 -0.85 21.17
C ASP A 25 19.44 -2.12 21.75
N LEU A 26 19.01 -3.04 20.88
CA LEU A 26 18.41 -4.30 21.30
C LEU A 26 19.39 -5.10 22.15
N ASN A 27 18.91 -5.57 23.31
CA ASN A 27 19.70 -6.44 24.17
C ASN A 27 19.93 -7.78 23.47
N VAL A 28 21.18 -8.03 23.05
CA VAL A 28 21.62 -9.26 22.37
C VAL A 28 21.96 -10.41 23.32
N ASP A 29 21.83 -10.20 24.64
CA ASP A 29 22.01 -11.24 25.65
C ASP A 29 21.14 -12.46 25.32
N PRO A 30 21.72 -13.67 25.20
CA PRO A 30 20.98 -14.90 24.91
C PRO A 30 19.73 -15.11 25.77
N ASP A 31 19.75 -14.69 27.04
CA ASP A 31 18.61 -14.85 27.96
C ASP A 31 17.40 -13.98 27.60
N ASN A 32 17.60 -12.93 26.79
CA ASN A 32 16.52 -12.11 26.26
C ASN A 32 15.88 -12.74 25.00
N TRP A 33 16.41 -13.83 24.46
CA TRP A 33 15.99 -14.37 23.17
C TRP A 33 15.41 -15.79 23.31
N HIS A 34 14.32 -16.06 22.60
CA HIS A 34 13.69 -17.36 22.59
C HIS A 34 13.26 -17.76 21.19
N TRP A 35 13.18 -19.07 20.95
CA TRP A 35 12.72 -19.63 19.68
C TRP A 35 11.20 -19.55 19.58
N VAL A 36 10.72 -18.97 18.49
CA VAL A 36 9.29 -18.83 18.16
C VAL A 36 9.01 -19.64 16.91
N HIS A 37 8.03 -20.54 16.96
CA HIS A 37 7.58 -21.26 15.76
C HIS A 37 6.97 -20.25 14.80
N SER A 38 7.68 -19.95 13.71
CA SER A 38 7.39 -18.79 12.87
C SER A 38 6.63 -19.15 11.60
N LEU A 39 7.04 -20.22 10.92
CA LEU A 39 6.44 -20.68 9.67
C LEU A 39 6.22 -22.18 9.67
N SER A 40 5.11 -22.61 9.07
CA SER A 40 4.84 -24.02 8.77
C SER A 40 4.56 -24.18 7.29
N PHE A 41 5.37 -24.99 6.61
CA PHE A 41 5.24 -25.25 5.18
C PHE A 41 4.78 -26.69 4.92
N PRO A 42 3.51 -26.91 4.56
CA PRO A 42 3.07 -28.24 4.15
C PRO A 42 3.80 -28.68 2.88
N LEU A 43 4.45 -29.85 2.91
CA LEU A 43 5.23 -30.34 1.76
C LEU A 43 4.44 -30.41 0.45
N PRO A 44 3.16 -30.90 0.42
CA PRO A 44 2.37 -30.92 -0.81
C PRO A 44 2.07 -29.52 -1.36
N THR A 45 2.01 -28.51 -0.48
CA THR A 45 1.79 -27.12 -0.90
C THR A 45 3.05 -26.55 -1.52
N LEU A 46 4.24 -26.78 -0.94
CA LEU A 46 5.51 -26.33 -1.50
C LEU A 46 5.78 -26.97 -2.87
N ASP A 47 5.57 -28.28 -2.98
CA ASP A 47 5.75 -29.02 -4.23
C ASP A 47 4.87 -28.48 -5.37
N ARG A 48 3.64 -28.08 -5.05
CA ARG A 48 2.71 -27.46 -6.03
C ARG A 48 3.09 -26.03 -6.40
N LEU A 49 3.68 -25.26 -5.49
CA LEU A 49 3.99 -23.85 -5.71
C LEU A 49 5.25 -23.63 -6.55
N GLN A 50 6.24 -24.52 -6.42
CA GLN A 50 7.49 -24.51 -7.20
C GLN A 50 8.16 -23.13 -7.30
N PHE A 51 8.12 -22.37 -6.20
CA PHE A 51 8.63 -21.00 -6.15
C PHE A 51 10.13 -20.87 -6.40
N SER A 52 10.90 -21.92 -6.15
CA SER A 52 12.33 -21.97 -6.46
C SER A 52 12.75 -23.40 -6.66
N HIS A 53 13.78 -23.60 -7.48
CA HIS A 53 14.47 -24.87 -7.61
C HIS A 53 15.38 -25.20 -6.41
N LYS A 54 15.57 -24.26 -5.49
CA LYS A 54 16.35 -24.38 -4.26
C LYS A 54 15.48 -24.05 -3.06
N PRO A 55 14.63 -24.98 -2.60
CA PRO A 55 13.59 -24.71 -1.61
C PRO A 55 14.16 -24.16 -0.29
N TYR A 56 15.31 -24.66 0.18
CA TYR A 56 15.91 -24.13 1.41
C TYR A 56 16.40 -22.68 1.27
N LYS A 57 16.89 -22.26 0.09
CA LYS A 57 17.21 -20.84 -0.15
C LYS A 57 15.96 -19.98 -0.12
N TRP A 58 14.87 -20.45 -0.72
CA TRP A 58 13.58 -19.75 -0.68
C TRP A 58 13.01 -19.67 0.74
N ILE A 59 13.11 -20.75 1.52
CA ILE A 59 12.71 -20.75 2.94
C ILE A 59 13.57 -19.76 3.73
N ARG A 60 14.90 -19.76 3.54
CA ARG A 60 15.86 -18.84 4.16
C ARG A 60 15.49 -17.38 3.87
N TYR A 61 15.23 -17.07 2.60
CA TYR A 61 14.76 -15.75 2.19
C TYR A 61 13.45 -15.39 2.91
N SER A 62 12.46 -16.29 2.84
CA SER A 62 11.10 -16.09 3.37
C SER A 62 11.09 -15.78 4.87
N ILE A 63 11.83 -16.55 5.68
CA ILE A 63 11.93 -16.26 7.11
C ILE A 63 12.74 -15.00 7.37
N GLY A 64 13.82 -14.74 6.61
CA GLY A 64 14.65 -13.56 6.79
C GLY A 64 13.91 -12.25 6.54
N ILE A 65 13.09 -12.17 5.49
CA ILE A 65 12.25 -10.98 5.25
C ILE A 65 11.13 -10.84 6.28
N ILE A 66 10.65 -11.92 6.90
CA ILE A 66 9.65 -11.86 7.97
C ILE A 66 10.29 -11.33 9.26
N VAL A 67 11.48 -11.82 9.59
CA VAL A 67 12.29 -11.38 10.74
C VAL A 67 12.82 -9.95 10.51
N GLY A 68 13.11 -9.58 9.26
CA GLY A 68 13.77 -8.31 8.90
C GLY A 68 15.29 -8.36 9.06
N ALA A 69 15.87 -9.55 9.17
CA ALA A 69 17.30 -9.75 9.40
C ALA A 69 17.85 -10.94 8.59
N GLU A 70 19.10 -10.84 8.16
CA GLU A 70 19.77 -11.88 7.38
C GLU A 70 20.37 -12.95 8.31
N GLY A 71 20.32 -14.21 7.88
CA GLY A 71 20.66 -15.35 8.73
C GLY A 71 20.70 -16.65 7.95
N ASP A 72 20.92 -17.75 8.66
CA ASP A 72 21.11 -19.08 8.09
C ASP A 72 20.17 -20.11 8.70
N LEU A 73 19.75 -21.08 7.91
CA LEU A 73 18.94 -22.20 8.39
C LEU A 73 19.85 -23.28 8.98
N SER A 74 19.46 -23.83 10.12
CA SER A 74 20.09 -24.97 10.78
C SER A 74 19.06 -26.03 11.15
N PHE A 75 19.46 -27.29 11.22
CA PHE A 75 18.63 -28.37 11.78
C PHE A 75 18.67 -28.43 13.32
N SER A 76 19.50 -27.59 13.95
CA SER A 76 19.69 -27.55 15.40
C SER A 76 19.46 -26.15 15.98
N PRO A 77 18.83 -26.05 17.17
CA PRO A 77 18.70 -24.77 17.88
C PRO A 77 20.02 -24.32 18.51
N ASP A 78 20.90 -25.25 18.86
CA ASP A 78 22.10 -24.97 19.66
C ASP A 78 23.36 -24.85 18.78
N PHE A 79 23.36 -25.55 17.64
CA PHE A 79 24.50 -25.62 16.74
C PHE A 79 24.18 -25.00 15.39
N ARG A 80 25.16 -24.31 14.80
CA ARG A 80 25.09 -23.80 13.43
C ARG A 80 25.45 -24.91 12.43
N ASP A 81 24.66 -25.98 12.42
CA ASP A 81 24.72 -27.00 11.37
C ASP A 81 23.94 -26.49 10.15
N ILE A 82 24.61 -25.63 9.36
CA ILE A 82 23.99 -24.90 8.25
C ILE A 82 23.42 -25.89 7.24
N ALA A 83 22.13 -25.74 6.91
CA ALA A 83 21.45 -26.58 5.95
C ALA A 83 22.13 -26.53 4.57
N ASP A 84 22.22 -27.67 3.89
CA ASP A 84 22.69 -27.70 2.51
C ASP A 84 21.64 -27.08 1.58
N TYR A 85 21.85 -25.81 1.23
CA TYR A 85 20.97 -25.05 0.35
C TYR A 85 20.87 -25.60 -1.09
N ASN A 86 21.75 -26.54 -1.49
CA ASN A 86 21.68 -27.20 -2.79
C ASN A 86 20.82 -28.46 -2.80
N SER A 87 20.46 -28.98 -1.62
CA SER A 87 19.64 -30.16 -1.48
C SER A 87 18.18 -29.92 -1.90
N GLY A 88 17.50 -31.00 -2.29
CA GLY A 88 16.08 -31.00 -2.60
C GLY A 88 15.21 -30.84 -1.35
N PRO A 89 13.89 -30.67 -1.50
CA PRO A 89 13.00 -30.60 -0.34
C PRO A 89 13.04 -31.92 0.45
N PRO A 90 12.84 -31.88 1.78
CA PRO A 90 12.82 -33.09 2.58
C PRO A 90 11.57 -33.91 2.27
N TYR A 91 11.69 -35.24 2.33
CA TYR A 91 10.56 -36.17 2.16
C TYR A 91 9.78 -36.38 3.47
N GLU A 92 10.37 -36.01 4.60
CA GLU A 92 9.83 -36.20 5.95
C GLU A 92 9.61 -34.83 6.64
N PRO A 93 8.70 -34.75 7.63
CA PRO A 93 8.58 -33.57 8.47
C PRO A 93 9.93 -33.17 9.04
N THR A 94 10.24 -31.89 8.99
CA THR A 94 11.57 -31.40 9.36
C THR A 94 11.45 -30.09 10.13
N VAL A 95 12.30 -29.91 11.15
CA VAL A 95 12.38 -28.68 11.92
C VAL A 95 13.65 -27.93 11.53
N LEU A 96 13.51 -26.63 11.26
CA LEU A 96 14.59 -25.72 10.93
C LEU A 96 14.61 -24.56 11.93
N TYR A 97 15.81 -24.06 12.21
CA TYR A 97 16.07 -22.93 13.08
C TYR A 97 16.79 -21.85 12.28
N TYR A 98 16.23 -20.64 12.24
CA TYR A 98 16.81 -19.50 11.55
C TYR A 98 17.72 -18.71 12.51
N HIS A 99 19.02 -18.88 12.31
CA HIS A 99 20.06 -18.27 13.12
C HIS A 99 20.49 -16.94 12.53
N ILE A 100 20.39 -15.89 13.33
CA ILE A 100 20.92 -14.55 13.02
C ILE A 100 22.13 -14.27 13.92
N ASN A 101 23.14 -13.58 13.40
CA ASN A 101 24.29 -13.14 14.20
C ASN A 101 23.92 -11.90 15.06
N ASP A 102 24.77 -11.52 16.00
CA ASP A 102 24.45 -10.42 16.93
C ASP A 102 24.33 -9.06 16.24
N ASP A 103 25.03 -8.83 15.12
CA ASP A 103 24.89 -7.59 14.34
C ASP A 103 23.52 -7.51 13.65
N GLU A 104 23.01 -8.65 13.19
CA GLU A 104 21.68 -8.79 12.60
C GLU A 104 20.57 -8.76 13.65
N LYS A 105 20.80 -9.31 14.85
CA LYS A 105 19.88 -9.17 16.00
C LYS A 105 19.62 -7.71 16.34
N ARG A 106 20.63 -6.84 16.28
CA ARG A 106 20.48 -5.40 16.56
C ARG A 106 19.65 -4.66 15.49
N LYS A 107 19.50 -5.25 14.30
CA LYS A 107 18.76 -4.68 13.16
C LYS A 107 17.42 -5.35 12.91
N ILE A 108 17.03 -6.33 13.75
CA ILE A 108 15.77 -7.04 13.56
C ILE A 108 14.62 -6.03 13.55
N PHE A 109 13.71 -6.19 12.61
CA PHE A 109 12.51 -5.39 12.50
C PHE A 109 11.47 -6.22 11.77
N PRO A 110 10.69 -7.06 12.48
CA PRO A 110 9.82 -8.02 11.84
C PRO A 110 8.73 -7.35 11.02
N VAL A 111 8.15 -8.12 10.11
CA VAL A 111 7.02 -7.65 9.32
C VAL A 111 5.81 -7.49 10.23
N ASP A 112 5.10 -6.37 10.11
CA ASP A 112 3.82 -6.17 10.78
C ASP A 112 2.80 -7.24 10.28
N PRO A 113 2.20 -8.05 11.18
CA PRO A 113 1.19 -9.03 10.79
C PRO A 113 -0.02 -8.46 10.03
N ASN A 114 -0.25 -7.15 10.16
CA ASN A 114 -1.32 -6.42 9.48
C ASN A 114 -0.81 -5.61 8.28
N ILE A 115 0.39 -5.84 7.76
CA ILE A 115 0.99 -5.03 6.68
C ILE A 115 0.10 -4.98 5.42
N THR A 116 -0.58 -6.08 5.10
CA THR A 116 -1.43 -6.23 3.89
C THR A 116 -2.92 -6.02 4.16
N ARG A 117 -3.29 -5.64 5.38
CA ARG A 117 -4.70 -5.49 5.79
C ARG A 117 -5.23 -4.11 5.41
N THR A 118 -5.56 -3.92 4.14
CA THR A 118 -6.26 -2.73 3.62
C THR A 118 -7.64 -3.08 3.11
N ARG A 119 -8.59 -3.35 4.03
CA ARG A 119 -10.00 -3.36 3.65
C ARG A 119 -10.53 -1.95 3.32
N VAL A 120 -9.74 -0.91 3.54
CA VAL A 120 -10.14 0.48 3.31
C VAL A 120 -8.98 1.25 2.68
N THR A 121 -8.82 1.16 1.36
CA THR A 121 -8.41 2.37 0.66
C THR A 121 -9.61 3.29 0.76
N SER A 122 -9.48 4.41 1.48
CA SER A 122 -10.51 5.45 1.48
C SER A 122 -10.95 5.69 0.04
N SER A 123 -12.23 5.55 -0.30
CA SER A 123 -12.72 5.77 -1.67
C SER A 123 -12.65 7.24 -2.10
N VAL A 124 -12.11 8.12 -1.24
CA VAL A 124 -12.03 9.55 -1.48
C VAL A 124 -10.79 9.87 -2.31
N ALA A 125 -11.00 10.50 -3.46
CA ALA A 125 -9.93 11.03 -4.31
C ALA A 125 -9.42 12.36 -3.73
N THR A 126 -8.29 12.33 -3.03
CA THR A 126 -7.52 13.54 -2.70
C THR A 126 -6.73 13.97 -3.94
N SER A 127 -6.31 15.25 -4.01
CA SER A 127 -5.42 15.71 -5.09
C SER A 127 -4.13 14.90 -5.13
N ARG A 128 -3.51 14.67 -3.96
CA ARG A 128 -2.31 13.84 -3.80
C ARG A 128 -2.47 12.43 -4.36
N ARG A 129 -3.63 11.78 -4.14
CA ARG A 129 -3.86 10.43 -4.67
C ARG A 129 -4.04 10.42 -6.19
N ALA A 130 -4.68 11.45 -6.74
CA ALA A 130 -4.82 11.59 -8.18
C ALA A 130 -3.46 11.83 -8.86
N GLU A 131 -2.60 12.64 -8.22
CA GLU A 131 -1.20 12.85 -8.60
C GLU A 131 -0.42 11.52 -8.52
N PHE A 132 -0.43 10.83 -7.37
CA PHE A 132 0.21 9.51 -7.21
C PHE A 132 -0.20 8.52 -8.31
N CYS A 133 -1.50 8.40 -8.60
CA CYS A 133 -1.95 7.46 -9.62
C CYS A 133 -1.45 7.82 -11.02
N SER A 134 -1.45 9.10 -11.36
CA SER A 134 -1.00 9.58 -12.67
C SER A 134 0.52 9.44 -12.81
N GLU A 135 1.27 9.79 -11.77
CA GLU A 135 2.73 9.70 -11.74
C GLU A 135 3.23 8.25 -11.77
N VAL A 136 2.59 7.34 -11.01
CA VAL A 136 2.91 5.91 -11.06
C VAL A 136 2.58 5.33 -12.43
N ALA A 137 1.41 5.68 -13.01
CA ALA A 137 1.05 5.24 -14.36
C ALA A 137 2.05 5.76 -15.40
N GLU A 138 2.43 7.03 -15.35
CA GLU A 138 3.41 7.64 -16.27
C GLU A 138 4.79 6.99 -16.14
N ARG A 139 5.31 6.83 -14.91
CA ARG A 139 6.56 6.11 -14.64
C ARG A 139 6.50 4.70 -15.22
N ASP A 140 5.35 4.04 -15.08
CA ASP A 140 5.10 2.68 -15.56
C ASP A 140 4.69 2.63 -17.05
N GLY A 141 4.88 3.72 -17.80
CA GLY A 141 4.65 3.77 -19.25
C GLY A 141 3.17 3.60 -19.63
N ASN A 142 2.25 3.99 -18.75
CA ASN A 142 0.80 3.89 -18.87
C ASN A 142 0.29 2.48 -19.18
N ARG A 143 1.00 1.46 -18.67
CA ARG A 143 0.66 0.05 -18.87
C ARG A 143 0.92 -0.77 -17.62
N CYS A 144 0.15 -1.82 -17.42
CA CYS A 144 0.38 -2.75 -16.32
C CYS A 144 1.82 -3.26 -16.34
N VAL A 145 2.57 -3.10 -15.25
CA VAL A 145 3.95 -3.61 -15.17
C VAL A 145 4.04 -5.13 -15.22
N PHE A 146 2.94 -5.84 -14.98
CA PHE A 146 2.91 -7.30 -14.98
C PHE A 146 2.29 -7.90 -16.24
N THR A 147 1.14 -7.38 -16.68
CA THR A 147 0.34 -7.98 -17.77
C THR A 147 0.41 -7.19 -19.08
N GLU A 148 1.08 -6.02 -19.05
CA GLU A 148 1.14 -5.06 -20.17
C GLU A 148 -0.22 -4.55 -20.67
N MET A 149 -1.31 -4.83 -19.95
CA MET A 149 -2.63 -4.27 -20.21
C MET A 149 -2.61 -2.75 -20.21
N ASP A 150 -3.50 -2.16 -20.99
CA ASP A 150 -3.63 -0.71 -21.11
C ASP A 150 -4.15 -0.06 -19.80
N ALA A 151 -3.94 1.25 -19.70
CA ALA A 151 -4.23 2.01 -18.49
C ALA A 151 -5.70 1.98 -18.04
N ASP A 152 -6.64 1.75 -18.97
CA ASP A 152 -8.08 1.67 -18.69
C ASP A 152 -8.46 0.51 -17.75
N SER A 153 -7.61 -0.51 -17.69
CA SER A 153 -7.80 -1.73 -16.90
C SER A 153 -6.93 -1.77 -15.64
N CYS A 154 -6.18 -0.69 -15.37
CA CYS A 154 -5.14 -0.63 -14.37
C CYS A 154 -5.40 0.44 -13.31
N ASN A 155 -4.77 0.28 -12.15
CA ASN A 155 -4.75 1.26 -11.07
C ASN A 155 -3.34 1.30 -10.46
N ALA A 156 -2.97 2.46 -9.93
CA ALA A 156 -1.79 2.56 -9.08
C ALA A 156 -2.09 1.91 -7.72
N VAL A 157 -1.20 1.02 -7.31
CA VAL A 157 -1.31 0.22 -6.10
C VAL A 157 -0.13 0.55 -5.21
N HIS A 158 -0.41 0.94 -3.97
CA HIS A 158 0.62 1.07 -2.95
C HIS A 158 1.13 -0.31 -2.52
N LEU A 159 2.45 -0.51 -2.48
CA LEU A 159 3.10 -1.72 -1.94
C LEU A 159 2.91 -1.76 -0.42
N ILE A 160 3.22 -0.66 0.26
CA ILE A 160 2.77 -0.42 1.63
C ILE A 160 1.47 0.36 1.58
N ALA A 161 0.42 -0.32 2.02
CA ALA A 161 -0.91 0.21 2.25
C ALA A 161 -0.98 1.71 2.61
N HIS A 162 -1.66 2.52 1.78
CA HIS A 162 -1.90 3.94 2.04
C HIS A 162 -2.45 4.23 3.46
N SER A 163 -3.27 3.32 4.01
CA SER A 163 -3.85 3.48 5.35
C SER A 163 -2.82 3.46 6.49
N LYS A 164 -1.59 3.02 6.24
CA LYS A 164 -0.50 3.00 7.22
C LYS A 164 0.09 4.39 7.49
N GLY A 165 0.03 5.27 6.49
CA GLY A 165 0.49 6.66 6.60
C GLY A 165 2.01 6.84 6.56
N ASP A 166 2.43 8.10 6.51
CA ASP A 166 3.82 8.54 6.32
C ASP A 166 4.75 8.06 7.44
N THR A 167 4.34 8.21 8.71
CA THR A 167 5.11 7.75 9.87
C THR A 167 5.47 6.27 9.74
N TYR A 168 4.49 5.41 9.42
CA TYR A 168 4.72 3.97 9.31
C TYR A 168 5.71 3.62 8.20
N ILE A 169 5.53 4.13 6.97
CA ILE A 169 6.41 3.75 5.86
C ILE A 169 7.83 4.28 6.08
N SER A 170 7.97 5.48 6.64
CA SER A 170 9.26 6.07 6.98
C SER A 170 9.98 5.22 8.03
N THR A 171 9.31 4.91 9.15
CA THR A 171 9.85 4.03 10.19
C THR A 171 10.20 2.65 9.64
N TYR A 172 9.29 2.02 8.90
CA TYR A 172 9.51 0.68 8.33
C TYR A 172 10.74 0.64 7.41
N THR A 173 10.83 1.59 6.48
CA THR A 173 11.96 1.64 5.53
C THR A 173 13.26 2.06 6.20
N GLN A 174 13.22 2.93 7.21
CA GLN A 174 14.41 3.32 7.96
C GLN A 174 15.01 2.15 8.75
N TYR A 175 14.20 1.38 9.48
CA TYR A 175 14.69 0.26 10.27
C TYR A 175 15.18 -0.92 9.42
N ARG A 176 14.61 -1.11 8.23
CA ARG A 176 14.98 -2.20 7.32
C ARG A 176 15.99 -1.78 6.25
N SER A 177 16.35 -0.50 6.16
CA SER A 177 17.31 0.00 5.18
C SER A 177 18.65 -0.71 5.36
N ARG A 178 19.19 -1.21 4.25
CA ARG A 178 20.55 -1.75 4.17
C ARG A 178 21.46 -0.83 3.37
N CYS A 179 20.92 0.26 2.84
CA CYS A 179 21.60 1.20 1.97
C CYS A 179 22.28 2.29 2.79
N LEU A 180 23.61 2.42 2.69
CA LEU A 180 24.35 3.46 3.42
C LEU A 180 23.96 4.89 3.01
N THR A 181 23.48 5.08 1.78
CA THR A 181 23.02 6.39 1.30
C THR A 181 21.60 6.73 1.77
N GLY A 182 20.85 5.74 2.26
CA GLY A 182 19.43 5.89 2.59
C GLY A 182 18.53 6.02 1.37
N ASP A 183 19.01 5.67 0.17
CA ASP A 183 18.22 5.80 -1.06
C ASP A 183 16.98 4.91 -1.06
N ASP A 184 16.89 3.88 -0.23
CA ASP A 184 15.73 3.00 -0.08
C ASP A 184 14.70 3.47 0.96
N ILE A 185 14.97 4.58 1.66
CA ILE A 185 14.06 5.16 2.65
C ILE A 185 12.96 5.97 1.95
N ILE A 186 11.71 5.75 2.35
CA ILE A 186 10.54 6.43 1.80
C ILE A 186 9.81 7.16 2.92
N GLN A 187 9.78 8.48 2.81
CA GLN A 187 9.21 9.35 3.85
C GLN A 187 7.69 9.52 3.72
N GLU A 188 7.14 9.41 2.51
CA GLU A 188 5.74 9.70 2.22
C GLU A 188 5.02 8.47 1.66
N ILE A 189 3.82 8.20 2.17
CA ILE A 189 3.03 7.04 1.78
C ILE A 189 2.56 7.13 0.33
N ASP A 190 2.34 8.35 -0.18
CA ASP A 190 1.98 8.65 -1.57
C ASP A 190 3.21 8.86 -2.47
N SER A 191 4.42 8.48 -2.02
CA SER A 191 5.59 8.47 -2.91
C SER A 191 5.36 7.53 -4.09
N VAL A 192 5.70 7.97 -5.31
CA VAL A 192 5.70 7.14 -6.53
C VAL A 192 6.47 5.84 -6.33
N ARG A 193 7.54 5.88 -5.53
CA ARG A 193 8.39 4.73 -5.16
C ARG A 193 7.65 3.70 -4.30
N ASN A 194 6.52 4.04 -3.70
CA ASN A 194 5.63 3.09 -3.02
C ASN A 194 4.57 2.50 -3.96
N GLY A 195 4.54 2.87 -5.25
CA GLY A 195 3.49 2.46 -6.18
C GLY A 195 3.92 1.47 -7.25
N LEU A 196 2.99 0.62 -7.72
CA LEU A 196 3.04 -0.11 -8.98
C LEU A 196 1.73 0.09 -9.76
N PHE A 197 1.80 0.18 -11.09
CA PHE A 197 0.63 0.21 -11.95
C PHE A 197 0.20 -1.21 -12.34
N LEU A 198 -0.89 -1.69 -11.73
CA LEU A 198 -1.35 -3.09 -11.85
C LEU A 198 -2.79 -3.18 -12.32
N ASN A 199 -3.14 -4.26 -13.01
CA ASN A 199 -4.54 -4.57 -13.31
C ASN A 199 -5.33 -4.84 -12.02
N ASN A 200 -6.64 -4.65 -12.08
CA ASN A 200 -7.52 -4.74 -10.91
C ASN A 200 -7.50 -6.10 -10.19
N LEU A 201 -7.32 -7.20 -10.91
CA LEU A 201 -7.31 -8.54 -10.32
C LEU A 201 -6.01 -8.81 -9.57
N THR A 202 -4.87 -8.44 -10.16
CA THR A 202 -3.55 -8.55 -9.52
C THR A 202 -3.44 -7.62 -8.32
N HIS A 203 -3.97 -6.40 -8.43
CA HIS A 203 -4.12 -5.49 -7.28
C HIS A 203 -4.86 -6.16 -6.12
N GLY A 204 -6.03 -6.78 -6.39
CA GLY A 204 -6.83 -7.43 -5.34
C GLY A 204 -6.14 -8.64 -4.68
N GLY A 205 -5.15 -9.24 -5.32
CA GLY A 205 -4.37 -10.36 -4.78
C GLY A 205 -3.06 -9.95 -4.09
N LEU A 206 -2.57 -8.73 -4.30
CA LEU A 206 -1.23 -8.31 -3.90
C LEU A 206 -1.03 -8.37 -2.38
N GLY A 207 0.08 -8.96 -1.95
CA GLY A 207 0.45 -9.15 -0.54
C GLY A 207 -0.34 -10.23 0.20
N GLN A 208 -1.36 -10.83 -0.43
CA GLN A 208 -2.08 -11.96 0.17
C GLN A 208 -1.83 -13.22 -0.63
N ASN A 209 -2.25 -13.23 -1.90
CA ASN A 209 -2.18 -14.40 -2.77
C ASN A 209 -1.16 -14.22 -3.90
N ILE A 210 -0.73 -12.98 -4.17
CA ILE A 210 0.31 -12.64 -5.13
C ILE A 210 1.36 -11.77 -4.45
N ALA A 211 2.62 -12.05 -4.70
CA ALA A 211 3.71 -11.12 -4.41
C ALA A 211 4.80 -11.26 -5.49
N PHE A 212 5.73 -10.31 -5.52
CA PHE A 212 6.83 -10.31 -6.46
C PHE A 212 8.14 -10.54 -5.70
N LEU A 213 8.85 -11.61 -6.05
CA LEU A 213 10.12 -11.99 -5.45
C LEU A 213 11.26 -11.22 -6.12
N PRO A 214 11.99 -10.34 -5.41
CA PRO A 214 13.21 -9.74 -5.93
C PRO A 214 14.36 -10.77 -5.98
N THR A 215 15.07 -10.83 -7.09
CA THR A 215 16.36 -11.53 -7.22
C THR A 215 17.38 -10.68 -8.01
N PRO A 216 18.69 -10.82 -7.76
CA PRO A 216 19.27 -11.53 -6.61
C PRO A 216 18.89 -10.84 -5.28
N ASN A 217 18.87 -11.63 -4.20
CA ASN A 217 18.69 -11.17 -2.83
C ASN A 217 19.72 -11.88 -1.93
N PHE A 218 19.69 -11.65 -0.61
CA PHE A 218 20.71 -12.18 0.31
C PHE A 218 20.77 -13.73 0.36
N ALA A 219 19.74 -14.43 -0.11
CA ALA A 219 19.63 -15.87 -0.05
C ALA A 219 19.57 -16.56 -1.43
N MET A 220 19.12 -15.86 -2.48
CA MET A 220 18.88 -16.43 -3.80
C MET A 220 19.50 -15.58 -4.91
N VAL A 221 19.99 -16.26 -5.94
CA VAL A 221 20.34 -15.66 -7.23
C VAL A 221 19.19 -15.88 -8.22
N THR A 222 19.17 -15.14 -9.33
CA THR A 222 18.05 -15.21 -10.28
C THR A 222 17.91 -16.58 -10.95
N THR A 223 19.02 -17.31 -11.12
CA THR A 223 19.02 -18.69 -11.64
C THR A 223 18.41 -19.73 -10.70
N ASP A 224 18.21 -19.40 -9.41
CA ASP A 224 17.46 -20.25 -8.49
C ASP A 224 15.94 -20.25 -8.80
N ILE A 225 15.48 -19.31 -9.64
CA ILE A 225 14.08 -19.13 -10.07
C ILE A 225 13.90 -19.40 -11.57
N ASP A 226 14.81 -18.87 -12.41
CA ASP A 226 14.79 -19.03 -13.87
C ASP A 226 16.19 -19.43 -14.35
N TYR A 227 16.38 -20.71 -14.68
CA TYR A 227 17.68 -21.24 -15.11
C TYR A 227 18.25 -20.58 -16.37
N ASN A 228 17.42 -19.89 -17.16
CA ASN A 228 17.84 -19.25 -18.40
C ASN A 228 18.24 -17.78 -18.20
N ALA A 229 17.99 -17.22 -17.02
CA ALA A 229 18.32 -15.84 -16.69
C ALA A 229 19.80 -15.70 -16.26
N ASP A 230 20.33 -14.48 -16.32
CA ASP A 230 21.64 -14.19 -15.75
C ASP A 230 21.53 -14.20 -14.20
N PRO A 231 22.43 -14.86 -13.46
CA PRO A 231 22.35 -14.97 -12.00
C PRO A 231 22.35 -13.63 -11.27
N GLU A 232 22.96 -12.60 -11.85
CA GLU A 232 23.05 -11.24 -11.30
C GLU A 232 21.96 -10.31 -11.84
N GLU A 233 21.11 -10.79 -12.76
CA GLU A 233 20.01 -10.02 -13.31
C GLU A 233 19.05 -9.58 -12.21
N LYS A 234 18.86 -8.27 -12.05
CA LYS A 234 17.82 -7.73 -11.16
C LYS A 234 16.44 -7.97 -11.74
N ARG A 235 15.70 -8.89 -11.12
CA ARG A 235 14.38 -9.37 -11.56
C ARG A 235 13.38 -9.34 -10.40
N TYR A 236 12.11 -9.11 -10.73
CA TYR A 236 11.00 -9.21 -9.78
C TYR A 236 10.00 -10.24 -10.32
N THR A 237 9.96 -11.42 -9.72
CA THR A 237 9.22 -12.57 -10.27
C THR A 237 7.89 -12.76 -9.56
N ALA A 238 6.78 -12.80 -10.31
CA ALA A 238 5.44 -12.94 -9.76
C ALA A 238 5.19 -14.36 -9.23
N HIS A 239 4.81 -14.48 -7.96
CA HIS A 239 4.49 -15.75 -7.30
C HIS A 239 3.02 -15.77 -6.90
N LEU A 240 2.30 -16.81 -7.31
CA LEU A 240 0.90 -17.05 -6.92
C LEU A 240 0.82 -18.10 -5.81
N PHE A 241 0.55 -17.66 -4.59
CA PHE A 241 0.42 -18.51 -3.40
C PHE A 241 -0.87 -19.33 -3.34
N LYS A 242 -1.85 -18.98 -4.19
CA LYS A 242 -3.11 -19.73 -4.35
C LYS A 242 -3.29 -20.23 -5.79
N PRO A 243 -2.70 -21.39 -6.15
CA PRO A 243 -2.77 -21.94 -7.51
C PRO A 243 -4.19 -22.18 -8.03
N SER A 244 -5.17 -22.34 -7.13
CA SER A 244 -6.59 -22.49 -7.50
C SER A 244 -7.25 -21.19 -7.97
N ALA A 245 -6.55 -20.06 -7.96
CA ALA A 245 -7.06 -18.74 -8.35
C ALA A 245 -6.14 -18.05 -9.39
N PRO A 246 -5.87 -18.69 -10.54
CA PRO A 246 -4.94 -18.15 -11.54
C PRO A 246 -5.40 -16.81 -12.14
N SER A 247 -6.70 -16.51 -12.10
CA SER A 247 -7.25 -15.23 -12.57
C SER A 247 -6.67 -14.01 -11.86
N LEU A 248 -6.11 -14.16 -10.65
CA LEU A 248 -5.43 -13.07 -9.94
C LEU A 248 -4.20 -12.58 -10.71
N LEU A 249 -3.60 -13.39 -11.58
CA LEU A 249 -2.45 -13.00 -12.40
C LEU A 249 -2.85 -12.21 -13.67
N GLY A 250 -4.10 -11.76 -13.84
CA GLY A 250 -4.47 -10.91 -14.99
C GLY A 250 -5.71 -11.33 -15.79
N GLY A 251 -6.60 -12.14 -15.20
CA GLY A 251 -7.89 -12.45 -15.82
C GLY A 251 -7.87 -13.65 -16.76
N PHE A 252 -8.36 -13.48 -17.99
CA PHE A 252 -8.73 -14.58 -18.90
C PHE A 252 -7.54 -15.32 -19.53
N ASN A 253 -6.37 -14.70 -19.61
CA ASN A 253 -5.12 -15.31 -20.09
C ASN A 253 -3.95 -14.83 -19.21
N PRO A 254 -3.90 -15.26 -17.93
CA PRO A 254 -2.90 -14.76 -17.01
C PRO A 254 -1.51 -15.24 -17.43
N PRO A 255 -0.45 -14.42 -17.31
CA PRO A 255 0.91 -14.91 -17.33
C PRO A 255 1.09 -16.00 -16.25
N PRO A 256 1.95 -17.01 -16.47
CA PRO A 256 2.19 -18.03 -15.46
C PRO A 256 2.85 -17.45 -14.21
N SER A 257 2.66 -18.11 -13.06
CA SER A 257 3.52 -17.88 -11.89
C SER A 257 4.98 -18.16 -12.29
N GLY A 258 5.92 -17.31 -11.87
CA GLY A 258 7.29 -17.29 -12.36
C GLY A 258 7.56 -16.24 -13.45
N SER A 259 6.53 -15.55 -13.93
CA SER A 259 6.69 -14.47 -14.91
C SER A 259 7.32 -13.22 -14.26
N PRO A 260 8.28 -12.55 -14.93
CA PRO A 260 8.87 -11.32 -14.41
C PRO A 260 7.93 -10.13 -14.55
N LEU A 261 8.07 -9.14 -13.67
CA LEU A 261 7.60 -7.78 -13.94
C LEU A 261 8.41 -7.16 -15.07
N ARG A 262 7.73 -6.43 -15.94
CA ARG A 262 8.36 -5.50 -16.88
C ARG A 262 8.93 -4.33 -16.09
N ARG A 263 10.24 -4.36 -15.86
CA ARG A 263 10.94 -3.25 -15.22
C ARG A 263 11.19 -2.14 -16.23
N ILE A 264 10.72 -0.93 -15.93
CA ILE A 264 10.98 0.24 -16.77
C ILE A 264 12.26 0.89 -16.29
N SER A 265 13.36 0.48 -16.92
CA SER A 265 14.70 1.05 -16.79
C SER A 265 15.21 1.18 -15.34
N ASN A 266 16.42 1.71 -15.17
CA ASN A 266 17.00 2.00 -13.86
C ASN A 266 16.47 3.33 -13.30
N SER A 267 15.14 3.54 -13.33
CA SER A 267 14.53 4.74 -12.78
C SER A 267 14.80 4.82 -11.26
N PRO A 268 15.28 5.96 -10.73
CA PRO A 268 15.40 6.15 -9.28
C PRO A 268 14.02 6.12 -8.59
N GLU A 269 12.95 6.38 -9.35
CA GLU A 269 11.56 6.34 -8.88
C GLU A 269 10.97 4.92 -8.87
N TRP A 270 11.74 3.89 -9.26
CA TRP A 270 11.31 2.51 -9.11
C TRP A 270 11.24 2.13 -7.63
N PRO A 271 10.27 1.29 -7.20
CA PRO A 271 10.19 0.91 -5.80
C PRO A 271 11.47 0.19 -5.32
N PRO A 272 11.99 0.56 -4.14
CA PRO A 272 13.14 -0.13 -3.58
C PRO A 272 12.76 -1.55 -3.14
N THR A 273 13.74 -2.47 -3.17
CA THR A 273 13.56 -3.90 -2.86
C THR A 273 12.88 -4.14 -1.51
N ILE A 274 13.19 -3.29 -0.52
CA ILE A 274 12.60 -3.32 0.83
C ILE A 274 11.07 -3.31 0.84
N LEU A 275 10.42 -2.66 -0.14
CA LEU A 275 8.96 -2.67 -0.26
C LEU A 275 8.43 -3.96 -0.87
N PHE A 276 9.17 -4.56 -1.81
CA PHE A 276 8.85 -5.88 -2.34
C PHE A 276 9.00 -6.96 -1.26
N ASP A 277 10.07 -6.89 -0.47
CA ASP A 277 10.28 -7.77 0.69
C ASP A 277 9.12 -7.66 1.69
N ALA A 278 8.62 -6.45 1.94
CA ALA A 278 7.49 -6.21 2.82
C ALA A 278 6.19 -6.90 2.34
N VAL A 279 5.86 -6.71 1.06
CA VAL A 279 4.67 -7.32 0.43
C VAL A 279 4.82 -8.84 0.36
N TYR A 280 6.02 -9.34 0.04
CA TYR A 280 6.31 -10.76 -0.04
C TYR A 280 6.24 -11.44 1.32
N ALA A 281 6.81 -10.82 2.36
CA ALA A 281 6.69 -11.26 3.75
C ALA A 281 5.22 -11.31 4.20
N GLY A 282 4.41 -10.31 3.81
CA GLY A 282 2.97 -10.32 4.04
C GLY A 282 2.26 -11.54 3.43
N ALA A 283 2.59 -11.89 2.18
CA ALA A 283 2.02 -13.05 1.50
C ALA A 283 2.48 -14.38 2.14
N VAL A 284 3.76 -14.50 2.47
CA VAL A 284 4.30 -15.67 3.19
C VAL A 284 3.62 -15.82 4.54
N LEU A 285 3.49 -14.74 5.33
CA LEU A 285 2.84 -14.77 6.64
C LEU A 285 1.34 -15.08 6.55
N HIS A 286 0.68 -14.66 5.47
CA HIS A 286 -0.72 -15.00 5.21
C HIS A 286 -0.92 -16.50 5.00
N HIS A 287 -0.02 -17.15 4.25
CA HIS A 287 -0.15 -18.55 3.86
C HIS A 287 0.52 -19.56 4.80
N PHE A 288 1.65 -19.19 5.41
CA PHE A 288 2.53 -20.08 6.17
C PHE A 288 2.81 -19.58 7.59
N GLY A 289 2.42 -18.34 7.91
CA GLY A 289 2.62 -17.73 9.22
C GLY A 289 1.79 -18.38 10.33
N THR A 290 2.47 -18.78 11.41
CA THR A 290 1.82 -19.31 12.60
C THR A 290 1.08 -18.21 13.38
N GLN A 291 0.18 -18.61 14.27
CA GLN A 291 -0.46 -17.66 15.18
C GLN A 291 0.53 -17.18 16.26
N GLU A 292 1.42 -18.07 16.72
CA GLU A 292 2.44 -17.77 17.73
C GLU A 292 3.33 -16.58 17.32
N LEU A 293 3.82 -16.58 16.08
CA LEU A 293 4.58 -15.45 15.55
C LEU A 293 3.78 -14.15 15.53
N LYS A 294 2.53 -14.22 15.08
CA LYS A 294 1.65 -13.03 14.99
C LYS A 294 1.40 -12.44 16.38
N ASP A 295 1.23 -13.30 17.38
CA ASP A 295 1.02 -12.90 18.78
C ASP A 295 2.28 -12.26 19.36
N VAL A 296 3.46 -12.89 19.18
CA VAL A 296 4.75 -12.33 19.64
C VAL A 296 5.04 -10.99 18.99
N VAL A 297 4.89 -10.88 17.66
CA VAL A 297 5.16 -9.63 16.95
C VAL A 297 4.17 -8.55 17.37
N SER A 298 2.88 -8.86 17.47
CA SER A 298 1.88 -7.88 17.91
C SER A 298 2.11 -7.42 19.35
N ALA A 299 2.50 -8.32 20.26
CA ALA A 299 2.74 -7.97 21.65
C ALA A 299 3.97 -7.06 21.82
N ASN A 300 5.04 -7.31 21.06
CA ASN A 300 6.34 -6.68 21.30
C ASN A 300 6.65 -5.50 20.38
N TRP A 301 6.04 -5.43 19.19
CA TRP A 301 6.42 -4.46 18.15
C TRP A 301 5.32 -3.45 17.78
N ASN A 302 4.10 -3.58 18.31
CA ASN A 302 3.01 -2.67 17.94
C ASN A 302 3.35 -1.19 18.18
N ASP A 303 3.93 -0.87 19.34
CA ASP A 303 4.32 0.52 19.67
C ASP A 303 5.47 1.02 18.79
N VAL A 304 6.28 0.10 18.24
CA VAL A 304 7.36 0.44 17.31
C VAL A 304 6.81 0.73 15.91
N PHE A 305 5.85 -0.08 15.44
CA PHE A 305 5.20 0.14 14.15
C PHE A 305 4.32 1.39 14.15
N TYR A 306 3.71 1.68 15.30
CA TYR A 306 2.73 2.74 15.47
C TYR A 306 3.07 3.60 16.69
N PRO A 307 4.14 4.41 16.63
CA PRO A 307 4.55 5.24 17.76
C PRO A 307 3.50 6.28 18.15
N ASP A 308 2.68 6.71 17.18
CA ASP A 308 1.54 7.62 17.39
C ASP A 308 0.25 6.87 17.81
N GLY A 309 0.37 5.59 18.14
CA GLY A 309 -0.74 4.66 18.31
C GLY A 309 -1.28 4.13 16.97
N VAL A 310 -1.96 2.98 17.03
CA VAL A 310 -2.77 2.53 15.89
C VAL A 310 -3.79 3.63 15.64
N MET A 311 -3.82 4.21 14.43
CA MET A 311 -4.84 5.21 14.10
C MET A 311 -6.20 4.59 14.39
N ASP A 312 -6.78 5.00 15.51
CA ASP A 312 -8.01 4.43 16.01
C ASP A 312 -9.09 4.63 14.95
N GLN A 313 -9.88 3.59 14.71
CA GLN A 313 -10.92 3.57 13.69
C GLN A 313 -11.84 4.83 13.72
N PRO A 314 -12.19 5.39 14.90
CA PRO A 314 -12.87 6.69 15.02
C PRO A 314 -12.12 7.88 14.39
N HIS A 315 -10.80 7.93 14.45
CA HIS A 315 -10.00 9.00 13.83
C HIS A 315 -9.95 8.83 12.31
N ALA A 316 -9.83 7.59 11.82
CA ALA A 316 -9.97 7.27 10.41
C ALA A 316 -11.38 7.62 9.89
N ASP A 317 -12.43 7.32 10.68
CA ASP A 317 -13.81 7.66 10.38
C ASP A 317 -14.06 9.18 10.42
N TYR A 318 -13.48 9.91 11.37
CA TYR A 318 -13.56 11.37 11.43
C TYR A 318 -12.90 12.02 10.21
N LYS A 319 -11.70 11.54 9.83
CA LYS A 319 -11.04 11.95 8.58
C LYS A 319 -11.94 11.66 7.39
N LYS A 320 -12.52 10.46 7.31
CA LYS A 320 -13.44 10.03 6.25
C LYS A 320 -14.68 10.93 6.15
N ILE A 321 -15.28 11.32 7.28
CA ILE A 321 -16.41 12.26 7.34
C ILE A 321 -15.99 13.63 6.83
N THR A 322 -14.85 14.13 7.29
CA THR A 322 -14.34 15.46 6.91
C THR A 322 -14.03 15.52 5.41
N TYR A 323 -13.40 14.48 4.87
CA TYR A 323 -13.11 14.36 3.44
C TYR A 323 -14.38 14.17 2.60
N SER A 324 -15.35 13.36 3.05
CA SER A 324 -16.63 13.21 2.36
C SER A 324 -17.37 14.54 2.24
N ARG A 325 -17.34 15.38 3.29
CA ARG A 325 -17.94 16.73 3.25
C ARG A 325 -17.24 17.64 2.24
N ALA A 326 -15.91 17.60 2.18
CA ALA A 326 -15.14 18.37 1.21
C ALA A 326 -15.47 17.95 -0.24
N GLU A 327 -15.66 16.65 -0.47
CA GLU A 327 -16.00 16.13 -1.80
C GLU A 327 -17.43 16.43 -2.22
N ASP A 328 -18.41 16.32 -1.32
CA ASP A 328 -19.78 16.76 -1.57
C ASP A 328 -19.83 18.24 -1.93
N ASN A 329 -19.02 19.06 -1.27
CA ASN A 329 -18.88 20.47 -1.60
C ASN A 329 -18.27 20.67 -2.99
N ARG A 330 -17.25 19.87 -3.37
CA ARG A 330 -16.65 19.93 -4.71
C ARG A 330 -17.62 19.48 -5.81
N LYS A 331 -18.37 18.39 -5.60
CA LYS A 331 -19.40 17.91 -6.53
C LYS A 331 -20.52 18.94 -6.70
N LYS A 332 -20.97 19.54 -5.60
CA LYS A 332 -21.93 20.66 -5.63
C LYS A 332 -21.37 21.85 -6.40
N GLY A 333 -20.08 22.17 -6.22
CA GLY A 333 -19.39 23.22 -6.98
C GLY A 333 -19.37 22.94 -8.49
N LYS A 334 -18.97 21.73 -8.89
CA LYS A 334 -18.98 21.33 -10.31
C LYS A 334 -20.38 21.33 -10.91
N GLN A 335 -21.38 20.77 -10.20
CA GLN A 335 -22.77 20.82 -10.65
C GLN A 335 -23.31 22.25 -10.74
N ALA A 336 -22.93 23.14 -9.83
CA ALA A 336 -23.32 24.54 -9.89
C ALA A 336 -22.69 25.21 -11.12
N GLN A 337 -21.42 24.94 -11.39
CA GLN A 337 -20.71 25.46 -12.55
C GLN A 337 -21.29 24.92 -13.88
N GLU A 338 -21.63 23.63 -13.95
CA GLU A 338 -22.31 23.05 -15.11
C GLU A 338 -23.72 23.62 -15.30
N ARG A 339 -24.49 23.82 -14.22
CA ARG A 339 -25.80 24.48 -14.29
C ARG A 339 -25.67 25.91 -14.80
N MET A 340 -24.65 26.63 -14.36
CA MET A 340 -24.36 27.98 -14.82
C MET A 340 -23.96 28.00 -16.30
N MET A 341 -23.08 27.09 -16.74
CA MET A 341 -22.74 26.95 -18.16
C MET A 341 -23.95 26.55 -19.03
N ARG A 342 -24.83 25.68 -18.55
CA ARG A 342 -26.08 25.35 -19.27
C ARG A 342 -27.05 26.51 -19.34
N TYR A 343 -27.16 27.27 -18.23
CA TYR A 343 -27.95 28.49 -18.19
C TYR A 343 -27.43 29.49 -19.23
N ASP A 344 -26.12 29.77 -19.24
CA ASP A 344 -25.50 30.69 -20.20
C ASP A 344 -25.61 30.19 -21.65
N ALA A 345 -25.50 28.87 -21.88
CA ALA A 345 -25.64 28.29 -23.22
C ALA A 345 -27.10 28.27 -23.74
N HIS A 346 -28.09 28.22 -22.85
CA HIS A 346 -29.52 28.29 -23.22
C HIS A 346 -30.06 29.72 -23.27
N HIS A 347 -29.37 30.69 -22.65
CA HIS A 347 -29.65 32.12 -22.78
C HIS A 347 -28.76 32.74 -23.87
N GLY A 348 -28.77 32.16 -25.08
CA GLY A 348 -28.69 33.02 -26.25
C GLY A 348 -29.85 34.02 -26.16
N PRO A 349 -29.65 35.32 -26.46
CA PRO A 349 -30.59 36.38 -26.12
C PRO A 349 -32.00 35.98 -26.52
N ASP A 350 -32.86 35.75 -25.53
CA ASP A 350 -34.26 35.43 -25.75
C ASP A 350 -34.85 36.56 -26.61
N ALA A 351 -35.71 36.22 -27.56
CA ALA A 351 -36.45 37.21 -28.33
C ALA A 351 -37.19 38.18 -27.39
N PHE A 352 -37.54 37.72 -26.18
CA PHE A 352 -38.11 38.55 -25.12
C PHE A 352 -37.08 39.47 -24.42
N ASP A 353 -35.87 39.00 -24.13
CA ASP A 353 -34.78 39.86 -23.60
C ASP A 353 -34.32 40.91 -24.63
N THR A 354 -34.37 40.55 -25.92
CA THR A 354 -34.14 41.48 -27.03
C THR A 354 -35.27 42.52 -27.13
N LEU A 355 -36.52 42.13 -26.81
CA LEU A 355 -37.66 43.04 -26.76
C LEU A 355 -37.63 43.97 -25.53
N MET A 356 -37.11 43.49 -24.39
CA MET A 356 -36.96 44.27 -23.16
C MET A 356 -35.74 45.22 -23.20
N THR A 357 -34.77 44.97 -24.10
CA THR A 357 -33.64 45.87 -24.34
C THR A 357 -33.96 46.97 -25.38
N LEU A 358 -34.96 46.79 -26.25
CA LEU A 358 -35.40 47.80 -27.23
C LEU A 358 -35.68 49.20 -26.66
N PRO A 359 -36.36 49.36 -25.51
CA PRO A 359 -36.56 50.67 -24.91
C PRO A 359 -35.24 51.35 -24.53
N TYR A 360 -34.25 50.58 -24.09
CA TYR A 360 -32.94 51.10 -23.66
C TYR A 360 -32.01 51.46 -24.83
N ILE A 361 -32.26 50.92 -26.02
CA ILE A 361 -31.55 51.31 -27.26
C ILE A 361 -31.91 52.74 -27.68
N MET A 362 -33.10 53.23 -27.29
CA MET A 362 -33.55 54.59 -27.61
C MET A 362 -33.24 55.63 -26.52
N VAL A 363 -32.70 55.21 -25.36
CA VAL A 363 -32.34 56.11 -24.26
C VAL A 363 -30.93 56.66 -24.49
N PRO A 364 -30.71 58.00 -24.43
CA PRO A 364 -29.37 58.58 -24.50
C PRO A 364 -28.42 57.93 -23.49
N GLN A 365 -27.18 57.61 -23.89
CA GLN A 365 -26.21 56.88 -23.06
C GLN A 365 -26.03 57.45 -21.64
N ASN A 366 -26.16 58.76 -21.46
CA ASN A 366 -25.99 59.45 -20.18
C ASN A 366 -27.15 59.16 -19.21
N GLU A 367 -28.36 59.07 -19.72
CA GLU A 367 -29.57 58.72 -18.96
C GLU A 367 -29.59 57.23 -18.63
N LEU A 368 -29.18 56.38 -19.58
CA LEU A 368 -29.05 54.94 -19.36
C LEU A 368 -28.06 54.62 -18.23
N LYS A 369 -26.90 55.28 -18.21
CA LYS A 369 -25.90 55.13 -17.14
C LYS A 369 -26.46 55.56 -15.78
N THR A 370 -27.27 56.62 -15.76
CA THR A 370 -27.89 57.12 -14.53
C THR A 370 -28.93 56.14 -14.00
N MET A 371 -29.81 55.64 -14.86
CA MET A 371 -30.80 54.62 -14.49
C MET A 371 -30.16 53.32 -14.00
N LEU A 372 -29.10 52.84 -14.66
CA LEU A 372 -28.39 51.64 -14.23
C LEU A 372 -27.73 51.82 -12.86
N ARG A 373 -27.16 53.00 -12.59
CA ARG A 373 -26.59 53.32 -11.27
C ARG A 373 -27.68 53.34 -10.20
N GLU A 374 -28.80 54.01 -10.43
CA GLU A 374 -29.92 54.06 -9.48
C GLU A 374 -30.53 52.67 -9.21
N ALA A 375 -30.69 51.86 -10.26
CA ALA A 375 -31.18 50.49 -10.13
C ALA A 375 -30.22 49.63 -9.30
N LYS A 376 -28.91 49.78 -9.54
CA LYS A 376 -27.87 49.10 -8.76
C LYS A 376 -27.88 49.52 -7.29
N GLU A 377 -27.92 50.83 -7.01
CA GLU A 377 -27.99 51.35 -5.64
C GLU A 377 -29.24 50.86 -4.90
N LYS A 378 -30.39 50.80 -5.59
CA LYS A 378 -31.64 50.28 -5.02
C LYS A 378 -31.55 48.78 -4.72
N ALA A 379 -30.93 47.99 -5.61
CA ALA A 379 -30.72 46.57 -5.39
C ALA A 379 -29.78 46.32 -4.19
N GLU A 380 -28.68 47.08 -4.10
CA GLU A 380 -27.74 47.01 -2.98
C GLU A 380 -28.41 47.40 -1.65
N ALA A 381 -29.22 48.46 -1.62
CA ALA A 381 -29.97 48.85 -0.43
C ALA A 381 -30.97 47.75 0.02
N THR A 382 -31.60 47.07 -0.93
CA THR A 382 -32.55 45.99 -0.63
C THR A 382 -31.83 44.77 -0.05
N GLU A 383 -30.67 44.41 -0.61
CA GLU A 383 -29.86 43.30 -0.08
C GLU A 383 -29.27 43.61 1.28
N GLN A 384 -28.76 44.84 1.51
CA GLN A 384 -28.29 45.28 2.83
C GLN A 384 -29.40 45.16 3.88
N LYS A 385 -30.63 45.58 3.53
CA LYS A 385 -31.78 45.43 4.42
C LYS A 385 -32.06 43.96 4.75
N ARG A 386 -32.02 43.08 3.76
CA ARG A 386 -32.24 41.63 3.93
C ARG A 386 -31.17 40.99 4.81
N VAL A 387 -29.90 41.37 4.63
CA VAL A 387 -28.79 40.90 5.47
C VAL A 387 -28.98 41.38 6.91
N GLN A 388 -29.33 42.65 7.10
CA GLN A 388 -29.58 43.21 8.43
C GLN A 388 -30.74 42.48 9.15
N GLU A 389 -31.82 42.16 8.44
CA GLU A 389 -32.94 41.40 8.98
C GLU A 389 -32.53 39.98 9.42
N LYS A 390 -31.68 39.30 8.63
CA LYS A 390 -31.13 37.98 9.00
C LYS A 390 -30.25 38.06 10.24
N VAL A 391 -29.36 39.04 10.32
CA VAL A 391 -28.48 39.25 11.49
C VAL A 391 -29.33 39.51 12.74
N ASN A 392 -30.36 40.36 12.63
CA ASN A 392 -31.28 40.65 13.73
C ASN A 392 -32.11 39.42 14.14
N ALA A 393 -32.47 38.53 13.21
CA ALA A 393 -33.14 37.28 13.52
C ALA A 393 -32.23 36.30 14.27
N TRP A 394 -30.97 36.17 13.84
CA TRP A 394 -29.98 35.32 14.49
C TRP A 394 -29.65 35.79 15.91
N ASN A 395 -29.43 37.10 16.11
CA ASN A 395 -29.19 37.66 17.45
C ASN A 395 -30.35 37.38 18.42
N ARG A 396 -31.60 37.40 17.95
CA ARG A 396 -32.77 37.05 18.78
C ARG A 396 -32.79 35.58 19.19
N GLN A 397 -32.32 34.67 18.34
CA GLN A 397 -32.21 33.24 18.67
C GLN A 397 -31.11 32.96 19.70
N VAL A 398 -29.99 33.66 19.61
CA VAL A 398 -28.86 33.50 20.55
C VAL A 398 -29.20 34.01 21.94
N ILE A 399 -29.97 35.10 22.07
CA ILE A 399 -30.36 35.67 23.38
C ILE A 399 -31.48 34.87 24.06
N SER A 400 -32.24 34.07 23.31
CA SER A 400 -33.34 33.24 23.82
C SER A 400 -32.96 31.79 24.11
N SER A 401 -31.69 31.43 23.89
CA SER A 401 -31.07 30.15 24.26
C SER A 401 -30.19 30.36 25.49
#